data_AF-A0A0R2IWE3-F1
#
_entry.id   AF-A0A0R2IWE3-F1
#
_cell.length_a   1.000
_cell.length_b   1.000
_cell.length_c   1.000
_cell.angle_alpha   90.00
_cell.angle_beta   90.00
_cell.angle_gamma   90.00
#
_symmetry.space_group_name_H-M   'P 1'
#
loop_
_entity.id
_entity.type
_entity.pdbx_description
1 polymer ?
#
loop_
_entity_poly.entity_id
_entity_poly.type
_entity_poly.pdbx_seq_one_letter_code
_entity_poly.pdbx_strand_id
1 'polypeptide(L)' 'MLGALKKHGALKGSLMGIARILRCNPFVRGGYDPVPDHFTLKRNLHPDEKILN' A
#
# COMPACT_ATOMS: atom_id res chain seq x y z
N MET A 1 -3.46 -6.45 -3.08
CA MET A 1 -2.42 -7.41 -3.52
C MET A 1 -2.52 -7.73 -5.01
N LEU A 2 -3.64 -8.28 -5.51
CA LEU A 2 -3.79 -8.66 -6.93
C LEU A 2 -3.58 -7.50 -7.92
N GLY A 3 -4.10 -6.31 -7.60
CA GLY A 3 -3.88 -5.11 -8.43
C GLY A 3 -2.41 -4.68 -8.54
N ALA A 4 -1.61 -4.92 -7.50
CA ALA A 4 -0.18 -4.58 -7.51
C ALA A 4 0.65 -5.58 -8.33
N LEU A 5 0.26 -6.87 -8.34
CA LEU A 5 0.88 -7.87 -9.21
C LEU A 5 0.61 -7.57 -10.69
N LYS A 6 -0.62 -7.15 -11.04
CA LYS A 6 -0.97 -6.74 -12.40
C LYS A 6 -0.27 -5.46 -12.86
N LYS A 7 -0.16 -4.43 -12.00
CA LYS A 7 0.50 -3.15 -12.37
C LYS A 7 2.03 -3.21 -12.35
N HIS A 8 2.64 -3.87 -11.35
CA HIS A 8 4.09 -3.76 -11.08
C HIS A 8 4.85 -5.06 -11.37
N GLY A 9 4.15 -6.14 -11.72
CA GLY A 9 4.71 -7.46 -11.94
C GLY A 9 4.88 -8.29 -10.66
N ALA A 10 5.25 -9.57 -10.84
CA ALA A 10 5.29 -10.55 -9.74
C ALA A 10 6.25 -10.16 -8.61
N LEU A 11 7.45 -9.68 -8.93
CA LEU A 11 8.49 -9.29 -7.95
C LEU A 11 8.06 -8.07 -7.11
N LYS A 12 7.77 -6.95 -7.77
CA LYS A 12 7.40 -5.70 -7.08
C LYS A 12 6.05 -5.82 -6.37
N GLY A 13 5.07 -6.49 -6.99
CA GLY A 13 3.76 -6.76 -6.40
C GLY A 13 3.86 -7.62 -5.14
N SER A 14 4.74 -8.62 -5.13
CA SER A 14 5.02 -9.45 -3.95
C SER A 14 5.68 -8.64 -2.84
N LEU A 15 6.69 -7.83 -3.16
CA LEU A 15 7.36 -6.95 -2.18
C LEU A 15 6.37 -5.98 -1.52
N MET A 16 5.49 -5.35 -2.30
CA MET A 16 4.44 -4.47 -1.76
C MET A 16 3.42 -5.21 -0.89
N GLY A 17 3.11 -6.47 -1.21
CA GLY A 17 2.23 -7.31 -0.41
C GLY A 17 2.85 -7.68 0.92
N ILE A 18 4.11 -8.12 0.91
CA ILE A 18 4.86 -8.46 2.13
C ILE A 18 5.01 -7.24 3.04
N ALA A 19 5.34 -6.07 2.46
CA ALA A 19 5.44 -4.82 3.22
C ALA A 19 4.09 -4.37 3.83
N ARG A 20 2.94 -4.76 3.25
CA ARG A 20 1.63 -4.53 3.88
C ARG A 20 1.42 -5.43 5.09
N ILE A 21 1.79 -6.71 4.99
CA ILE A 21 1.67 -7.67 6.10
C ILE A 21 2.60 -7.28 7.26
N LEU A 22 3.85 -6.92 6.97
CA LEU A 22 4.82 -6.48 7.98
C LEU A 22 4.40 -5.21 8.75
N ARG A 23 3.43 -4.45 8.24
CA ARG A 23 2.90 -3.23 8.88
C ARG A 23 1.53 -3.43 9.53
N CYS A 24 0.93 -4.62 9.38
CA CYS A 24 -0.33 -4.96 10.04
C CYS A 24 -0.04 -5.25 11.52
N ASN A 25 -0.04 -4.18 12.31
CA ASN A 25 0.05 -4.25 13.76
C ASN A 25 -1.34 -3.93 14.32
N PRO A 26 -1.83 -4.61 15.38
CA PRO A 26 -3.17 -4.39 15.94
C PRO A 26 -3.40 -2.96 16.47
N PHE A 27 -2.33 -2.19 16.67
CA PHE A 27 -2.36 -0.79 17.11
C PHE A 27 -2.33 0.23 15.97
N VAL A 28 -2.25 -0.21 14.71
CA VAL A 28 -2.30 0.68 13.54
C VAL A 28 -3.75 0.80 13.07
N ARG A 29 -4.26 2.04 12.97
CA ARG A 29 -5.53 2.31 12.28
C ARG A 29 -5.44 1.80 10.85
N GLY A 30 -6.20 0.74 10.58
CA GLY A 30 -6.45 0.27 9.22
C GLY A 30 -7.10 1.38 8.40
N GLY A 31 -6.83 1.37 7.09
CA GLY A 31 -7.35 2.35 6.14
C GLY A 31 -7.28 1.80 4.73
N TYR A 32 -7.96 2.45 3.79
CA TYR A 32 -7.90 2.07 2.39
C TYR A 32 -6.53 2.44 1.81
N ASP A 33 -5.71 1.44 1.44
CA ASP A 33 -4.37 1.62 0.87
C ASP A 33 -4.40 1.36 -0.65
N PRO A 34 -4.67 2.40 -1.47
CA PRO A 34 -4.76 2.24 -2.92
C PRO A 34 -3.42 1.79 -3.51
N VAL A 35 -3.47 1.02 -4.60
CA VAL A 35 -2.27 0.63 -5.33
C VAL A 35 -1.76 1.84 -6.13
N PRO A 36 -0.58 2.40 -5.81
CA PRO A 36 -0.01 3.55 -6.50
C PRO A 36 0.42 3.19 -7.92
N ASP A 37 0.47 4.17 -8.82
CA ASP A 37 1.00 3.95 -10.19
C ASP A 37 2.51 3.65 -10.19
N HIS A 38 3.25 4.16 -9.22
CA HIS A 38 4.68 3.90 -9.05
C HIS A 38 4.96 2.97 -7.87
N PHE A 39 6.05 2.22 -7.92
CA PHE A 39 6.44 1.34 -6.81
C PHE A 39 6.85 2.17 -5.58
N THR A 40 6.15 2.01 -4.46
CA THR A 40 6.53 2.61 -3.16
C THR A 40 6.20 1.69 -1.98
N LEU A 41 7.18 1.37 -1.15
CA LEU A 41 6.92 0.57 0.05
C LEU A 41 6.25 1.38 1.17
N LYS A 42 6.03 2.69 1.02
CA LYS A 42 5.38 3.52 2.04
C LYS A 42 3.85 3.37 1.98
N ARG A 43 3.16 3.65 3.09
CA ARG A 43 1.69 3.64 3.12
C ARG A 43 1.23 4.79 2.24
N ASN A 44 0.38 4.52 1.25
CA ASN A 44 -0.28 5.61 0.57
C ASN A 44 -1.34 6.14 1.52
N LEU A 45 -1.15 7.38 1.96
CA LEU A 45 -2.24 8.12 2.56
C LEU A 45 -3.33 8.29 1.50
N HIS A 46 -4.56 8.09 1.92
CA HIS A 46 -5.70 8.40 1.06
C HIS A 46 -5.67 9.92 0.76
N PRO A 47 -6.05 10.34 -0.45
CA PRO A 47 -5.99 11.75 -0.85
C PRO A 47 -6.80 12.71 0.04
N ASP A 48 -7.71 12.21 0.88
CA ASP A 48 -8.48 12.96 1.88
C ASP A 48 -7.61 13.40 3.07
N GLU A 49 -6.61 12.62 3.47
CA GLU A 49 -5.68 12.98 4.55
C GLU A 49 -4.79 14.17 4.16
N LYS A 50 -4.58 14.41 2.86
CA LYS A 50 -3.93 15.63 2.35
C LYS A 50 -4.83 16.88 2.44
N ILE A 51 -6.15 16.71 2.48
CA ILE A 51 -7.10 17.83 2.57
C ILE A 51 -7.30 18.23 4.05
N LEU A 52 -7.02 17.31 4.98
CA LEU A 52 -7.18 17.52 6.43
C LEU A 52 -5.91 17.96 7.16
N ASN A 53 -4.80 18.21 6.46
CA ASN A 53 -3.55 18.78 7.01
C ASN A 53 -3.23 20.14 6.40
#